data_AF-U2NYK6-F1
#
_entry.id   AF-U2NYK6-F1
#
_cell.length_a   1.000
_cell.length_b   1.000
_cell.length_c   1.000
_cell.angle_alpha   90.00
_cell.angle_beta   90.00
_cell.angle_gamma   90.00
#
_symmetry.space_group_name_H-M   'P 1'
#
loop_
_entity.id
_entity.type
_entity.pdbx_description
1 polymer ?
#
loop_
_entity_poly.entity_id
_entity_poly.type
_entity_poly.pdbx_seq_one_letter_code
_entity_poly.pdbx_strand_id
1 'polypeptide(L)' 'FLPEYENVDGIMAFYRKNESRCILVAANFGKDAATMKLKSGIKKIWLSNRTEEMVGFEVATLNLRSCEVVVLELENTNN' A
#
# COMPACT_ATOMS: atom_id res chain seq x y z
N PHE A 1 -19.28 -3.39 2.22
CA PHE A 1 -18.13 -2.52 2.50
C PHE A 1 -17.46 -3.04 3.76
N LEU A 2 -16.52 -3.98 3.64
CA LEU A 2 -15.72 -4.47 4.76
C LEU A 2 -14.26 -4.15 4.40
N PRO A 3 -13.60 -3.22 5.10
CA PRO A 3 -12.19 -2.97 4.87
C PRO A 3 -11.41 -4.20 5.34
N GLU A 4 -10.51 -4.70 4.50
CA GLU A 4 -9.53 -5.69 4.94
C GLU A 4 -8.40 -4.94 5.65
N TYR A 5 -8.13 -5.34 6.89
CA TYR A 5 -7.12 -4.75 7.76
C TYR A 5 -5.95 -5.70 7.91
N GLU A 6 -4.74 -5.19 7.68
CA GLU A 6 -3.50 -5.90 7.97
C GLU A 6 -2.65 -5.03 8.89
N ASN A 7 -2.15 -5.65 9.97
CA ASN A 7 -1.14 -5.08 10.85
C ASN A 7 0.10 -5.98 10.79
N VAL A 8 1.14 -5.49 10.13
CA VAL A 8 2.40 -6.23 9.96
C VAL A 8 3.53 -5.29 10.34
N ASP A 9 4.28 -5.65 11.38
CA ASP A 9 5.50 -4.95 11.81
C ASP A 9 5.36 -3.42 11.94
N GLY A 10 4.22 -2.95 12.45
CA GLY A 10 3.93 -1.53 12.64
C GLY A 10 3.30 -0.83 11.44
N ILE A 11 3.13 -1.52 10.30
CA ILE A 11 2.33 -1.05 9.17
C ILE A 11 0.86 -1.33 9.44
N MET A 12 0.04 -0.30 9.38
CA MET A 12 -1.42 -0.43 9.29
C MET A 12 -1.84 -0.21 7.84
N ALA A 13 -2.57 -1.18 7.29
CA ALA A 13 -3.05 -1.16 5.92
C ALA A 13 -4.56 -1.39 5.85
N PHE A 14 -5.23 -0.59 5.03
CA PHE A 14 -6.67 -0.65 4.80
C PHE A 14 -6.96 -0.71 3.30
N TYR A 15 -7.66 -1.76 2.87
CA TYR A 15 -8.12 -1.91 1.50
C TYR A 15 -9.56 -1.42 1.34
N ARG A 16 -9.80 -0.60 0.32
CA ARG A 16 -11.13 -0.15 -0.11
C ARG A 16 -11.36 -0.61 -1.54
N LYS A 17 -12.22 -1.63 -1.72
CA LYS A 17 -12.53 -2.23 -3.02
C LYS A 17 -13.98 -1.96 -3.45
N ASN A 18 -14.18 -1.70 -4.74
CA ASN A 18 -15.46 -1.79 -5.42
C ASN A 18 -15.26 -2.57 -6.75
N GLU A 19 -16.28 -2.61 -7.62
CA GLU A 19 -16.23 -3.38 -8.88
C GLU A 19 -15.12 -2.93 -9.84
N SER A 20 -14.66 -1.68 -9.78
CA SER A 20 -13.73 -1.11 -10.76
C SER A 20 -12.35 -0.77 -10.19
N ARG A 21 -12.21 -0.64 -8.88
CA ARG A 21 -10.98 -0.14 -8.23
C ARG A 21 -10.71 -0.83 -6.89
N CYS A 22 -9.43 -0.99 -6.62
CA CYS A 22 -8.90 -1.39 -5.32
C CYS A 22 -7.94 -0.29 -4.85
N ILE A 23 -8.28 0.39 -3.74
CA ILE A 23 -7.44 1.41 -3.12
C ILE A 23 -6.83 0.85 -1.84
N LEU A 24 -5.53 0.98 -1.68
CA LEU A 24 -4.80 0.68 -0.46
C LEU A 24 -4.39 1.99 0.21
N VAL A 25 -4.74 2.14 1.48
CA VAL A 25 -4.19 3.18 2.38
C VAL A 25 -3.28 2.46 3.37
N ALA A 26 -1.98 2.78 3.35
CA ALA A 26 -1.00 2.15 4.22
C ALA A 26 -0.14 3.20 4.93
N ALA A 27 0.13 2.97 6.21
CA ALA A 27 0.94 3.84 7.04
C ALA A 27 1.85 3.01 7.95
N ASN A 28 3.13 3.34 8.02
CA ASN A 28 4.07 2.75 8.97
C ASN A 28 4.14 3.61 10.24
N PHE A 29 3.62 3.08 11.34
CA PHE A 29 3.69 3.69 12.68
C PHE A 29 4.91 3.20 13.49
N GLY A 30 5.70 2.29 12.94
CA GLY A 30 6.95 1.80 13.51
C GLY A 30 8.08 2.82 13.38
N LYS A 31 9.14 2.62 14.18
CA LYS A 31 10.35 3.45 14.15
C LYS A 31 11.32 3.07 13.04
N ASP A 32 11.20 1.86 12.53
CA ASP A 32 12.06 1.26 11.50
C ASP A 32 11.32 1.07 10.18
N ALA A 33 12.05 0.81 9.11
CA ALA A 33 11.42 0.45 7.84
C ALA A 33 10.78 -0.94 7.92
N ALA A 34 9.61 -1.09 7.31
CA ALA A 34 8.87 -2.34 7.27
C ALA A 34 8.41 -2.63 5.84
N THR A 35 8.18 -3.90 5.55
CA THR A 35 7.75 -4.36 4.22
C THR A 35 6.48 -5.19 4.37
N MET A 36 5.48 -4.92 3.53
CA MET A 36 4.27 -5.73 3.43
C MET A 36 4.10 -6.28 2.02
N LYS A 37 3.44 -7.43 1.88
CA LYS A 37 3.10 -7.99 0.59
C LYS A 37 1.81 -7.35 0.06
N LEU A 38 1.81 -6.99 -1.21
CA LEU A 38 0.64 -6.49 -1.92
C LEU A 38 -0.15 -7.63 -2.54
N LYS A 39 -1.46 -7.46 -2.62
CA LYS A 39 -2.39 -8.44 -3.20
C LYS A 39 -2.38 -8.45 -4.74
N SER A 40 -1.94 -7.36 -5.35
CA SER A 40 -1.77 -7.20 -6.80
C SER A 40 -0.76 -6.08 -7.09
N GLY A 41 -0.44 -5.87 -8.37
CA GLY A 41 0.44 -4.80 -8.80
C GLY A 41 -0.09 -3.41 -8.45
N ILE A 42 0.79 -2.42 -8.41
CA ILE A 42 0.41 -1.02 -8.22
C ILE A 42 0.10 -0.43 -9.59
N LYS A 43 -1.13 0.06 -9.75
CA LYS A 43 -1.57 0.75 -10.95
C LYS A 43 -1.24 2.25 -10.90
N LYS A 44 -1.39 2.87 -9.73
CA LYS A 44 -1.16 4.32 -9.55
C LYS A 44 -0.88 4.68 -8.09
N ILE A 45 0.03 5.63 -7.86
CA ILE A 45 0.19 6.30 -6.57
C ILE A 45 -0.70 7.55 -6.55
N TRP A 46 -1.57 7.67 -5.55
CA TRP A 46 -2.46 8.83 -5.39
C TRP A 46 -1.90 9.87 -4.41
N LEU A 47 -1.27 9.40 -3.34
CA LEU A 47 -0.67 10.26 -2.32
C LEU A 47 0.54 9.54 -1.73
N SER A 48 1.62 10.28 -1.54
CA SER A 48 2.79 9.85 -0.77
C SER A 48 3.30 11.06 0.00
N ASN A 49 3.75 10.84 1.23
CA ASN A 49 4.48 11.87 1.98
C ASN A 49 5.99 11.84 1.70
N ARG A 50 6.46 11.05 0.73
CA ARG A 50 7.81 11.14 0.17
C ARG A 50 7.85 12.04 -1.07
N THR A 51 8.96 12.77 -1.20
CA THR A 51 9.25 13.65 -2.35
C THR A 51 9.98 12.96 -3.50
N GLU A 52 10.44 11.71 -3.32
CA GLU A 52 11.17 10.96 -4.35
C GLU A 52 10.22 10.09 -5.19
N GLU A 53 10.35 10.19 -6.52
CA GLU A 53 9.70 9.30 -7.48
C GLU A 53 10.17 7.85 -7.22
N MET A 54 9.31 7.05 -6.60
CA MET A 54 9.58 5.62 -6.35
C MET A 54 9.72 4.88 -7.68
N VAL A 55 10.95 4.69 -8.14
CA VAL A 55 11.26 3.79 -9.26
C VAL A 55 11.92 2.53 -8.70
N GLY A 56 11.16 1.44 -8.74
CA GLY A 56 11.63 0.11 -8.37
C GLY A 56 10.55 -0.72 -7.67
N PHE A 57 9.37 -0.88 -8.28
CA PHE A 57 8.40 -1.87 -7.80
C PHE A 57 8.92 -3.27 -8.10
N GLU A 58 9.79 -3.80 -7.24
CA GLU A 58 10.04 -5.24 -7.20
C GLU A 58 8.75 -5.94 -6.74
N VAL A 59 8.08 -6.51 -7.73
CA VAL A 59 7.00 -7.51 -7.70
C VAL A 59 6.30 -7.66 -6.34
N ALA A 60 5.15 -6.99 -6.22
CA ALA A 60 4.13 -7.24 -5.18
C ALA A 60 4.58 -7.03 -3.71
N THR A 61 5.55 -6.16 -3.44
CA THR A 61 5.87 -5.72 -2.07
C THR A 61 5.84 -4.20 -1.95
N LEU A 62 5.47 -3.72 -0.76
CA LEU A 62 5.46 -2.31 -0.38
C LEU A 62 6.39 -2.12 0.81
N ASN A 63 7.49 -1.39 0.61
CA ASN A 63 8.40 -0.98 1.67
C ASN A 63 8.04 0.44 2.14
N LEU A 64 7.80 0.59 3.44
CA LEU A 64 7.53 1.87 4.08
C LEU A 64 8.62 2.18 5.10
N ARG A 65 9.26 3.35 4.98
CA ARG A 65 10.11 3.92 6.03
C ARG A 65 9.26 4.27 7.25
N SER A 66 9.92 4.47 8.37
CA SER A 66 9.34 5.06 9.57
C SER A 66 8.49 6.29 9.24
N CYS A 67 7.26 6.34 9.77
CA CYS A 67 6.28 7.41 9.56
C CYS A 67 5.83 7.66 8.10
N GLU A 68 6.10 6.73 7.19
CA GLU A 68 5.66 6.87 5.80
C GLU A 68 4.19 6.50 5.62
N VAL A 69 3.51 7.27 4.77
CA VAL A 69 2.10 7.08 4.43
C VAL A 69 1.93 7.14 2.93
N VAL A 70 1.21 6.16 2.39
CA VAL A 70 0.90 6.08 0.96
C VAL A 70 -0.57 5.73 0.73
N VAL A 71 -1.10 6.26 -0.36
CA VAL A 71 -2.39 5.87 -0.94
C VAL A 71 -2.12 5.39 -2.36
N LEU A 72 -2.45 4.12 -2.61
CA LEU A 72 -2.17 3.42 -3.86
C LEU A 72 -3.48 2.92 -4.47
N GLU A 73 -3.58 2.94 -5.79
CA GLU A 73 -4.53 2.13 -6.54
C GLU A 73 -3.81 0.88 -7.02
N LEU A 74 -4.38 -0.26 -6.70
CA LEU A 74 -3.88 -1.56 -7.12
C LEU A 74 -4.60 -2.01 -8.39
N GLU A 75 -3.92 -2.85 -9.17
CA GLU A 75 -4.50 -3.54 -10.31
C GLU A 75 -5.67 -4.40 -9.83
N ASN A 76 -6.79 -4.34 -10.55
CA ASN A 76 -7.97 -5.14 -10.23
C ASN A 76 -7.72 -6.55 -10.79
N THR A 77 -7.44 -7.51 -9.92
CA THR A 77 -7.46 -8.93 -10.29
C THR A 77 -8.92 -9.36 -10.38
N ASN A 78 -9.53 -9.17 -11.55
CA ASN A 78 -10.82 -9.78 -11.87
C ASN A 78 -10.59 -11.29 -12.03
N ASN A 79 -11.09 -12.07 -11.08
CA ASN A 79 -11.50 -13.45 -11.32
C ASN A 79 -13.00 -13.54 -11.06
#